data_AF-A0A5K7XBM7-F1
#
_entry.id   AF-A0A5K7XBM7-F1
#
_cell.length_a   1.000
_cell.length_b   1.000
_cell.length_c   1.000
_cell.angle_alpha   90.00
_cell.angle_beta   90.00
_cell.angle_gamma   90.00
#
_symmetry.space_group_name_H-M   'P 1'
#
loop_
_entity.id
_entity.type
_entity.pdbx_description
1 polymer ?
#
loop_
_entity_poly.entity_id
_entity_poly.type
_entity_poly.pdbx_seq_one_letter_code
_entity_poly.pdbx_strand_id
1 'polypeptide(L)'
;MQRQYIRQRERVFTEEMKVKFCELVRKSYSLAEAAQGVGVTLRTVQRYRREEEDFDQEVRMAKLSKPDPLKLMESAARTHWRAAAWLLERTKPETYARKRGDLASGLKVTKALRLMMETALANTPEEARSELFKHLDKTYEHALDCCFPSLGPWDRPREPKMADTPIVFRERAKSAPVIHNYGLGTPDEWSFAAPQPASRSHAPRGNAPADAPRREPNVAATTQPSAPSAPGSSNRGPAPPQDAAPLDTSRQTKKPILRNPRTIRLMSPKMQNTTLRSDMRHDRPRVASPPRAA
;
A
#
# COMPACT_ATOMS: atom_id res chain seq x y z
N MET A 1 48.76 -18.56 -52.46
CA MET A 1 48.53 -18.66 -51.00
C MET A 1 47.04 -18.71 -50.73
N GLN A 2 46.49 -19.90 -50.50
CA GLN A 2 45.08 -20.09 -50.15
C GLN A 2 44.85 -19.53 -48.74
N ARG A 3 44.08 -18.45 -48.61
CA ARG A 3 43.61 -17.95 -47.31
C ARG A 3 42.65 -19.00 -46.77
N GLN A 4 43.12 -19.81 -45.83
CA GLN A 4 42.27 -20.71 -45.07
C GLN A 4 41.26 -19.85 -44.32
N TYR A 5 40.02 -19.84 -44.81
CA TYR A 5 38.88 -19.31 -44.09
C TYR A 5 38.72 -20.17 -42.84
N ILE A 6 39.27 -19.71 -41.72
CA ILE A 6 39.00 -20.28 -40.40
C ILE A 6 37.48 -20.27 -40.28
N ARG A 7 36.86 -21.45 -40.37
CA ARG A 7 35.41 -21.61 -40.21
C ARG A 7 35.05 -20.89 -38.92
N GLN A 8 34.39 -19.74 -39.04
CA GLN A 8 33.93 -18.96 -37.91
C GLN A 8 33.01 -19.89 -37.14
N ARG A 9 33.51 -20.45 -36.03
CA ARG A 9 32.71 -21.24 -35.12
C ARG A 9 31.59 -20.31 -34.69
N GLU A 10 30.35 -20.67 -35.01
CA GLU A 10 29.19 -19.83 -34.70
C GLU A 10 29.28 -19.37 -33.25
N ARG A 11 29.08 -18.07 -33.04
CA ARG A 11 29.16 -17.48 -31.71
C ARG A 11 28.11 -18.15 -30.84
N VAL A 12 28.58 -18.84 -29.79
CA VAL A 12 27.72 -19.58 -28.85
C VAL A 12 26.76 -18.65 -28.11
N PHE A 13 27.03 -17.34 -28.07
CA PHE A 13 26.21 -16.34 -27.40
C PHE A 13 25.70 -15.30 -28.42
N THR A 14 24.49 -15.53 -28.91
CA THR A 14 23.80 -14.66 -29.87
C THR A 14 23.26 -13.39 -29.19
N GLU A 15 22.94 -12.36 -29.96
CA GLU A 15 22.44 -11.09 -29.41
C GLU A 15 21.09 -11.26 -28.68
N GLU A 16 20.21 -12.10 -29.21
CA GLU A 16 18.94 -12.45 -28.55
C GLU A 16 19.15 -13.07 -27.17
N MET A 17 20.21 -13.87 -27.00
CA MET A 17 20.57 -14.47 -25.71
C MET A 17 21.06 -13.42 -24.72
N LYS A 18 21.79 -12.38 -25.18
CA LYS A 18 22.22 -11.26 -24.34
C LYS A 18 21.03 -10.45 -23.83
N VAL A 19 20.09 -10.12 -24.71
CA VAL A 19 18.87 -9.39 -24.35
C VAL A 19 18.07 -10.18 -23.31
N LYS A 20 17.83 -11.48 -23.55
CA LYS A 20 17.16 -12.38 -22.59
C LYS A 20 17.91 -12.48 -21.27
N PHE A 21 19.24 -12.55 -21.30
CA PHE A 21 20.08 -12.57 -20.10
C PHE A 21 19.92 -11.29 -19.28
N CYS A 22 20.02 -10.12 -19.92
CA CYS A 22 19.83 -8.82 -19.27
C CYS A 22 18.41 -8.69 -18.69
N GLU A 23 17.39 -9.21 -19.37
CA GLU A 23 16.02 -9.24 -18.87
C GLU A 23 15.87 -10.07 -17.58
N LEU A 24 16.50 -11.25 -17.52
CA LEU A 24 16.53 -12.08 -16.31
C LEU A 24 17.26 -11.38 -15.17
N VAL A 25 18.38 -10.71 -15.44
CA VAL A 25 19.10 -9.94 -14.42
C VAL A 25 18.24 -8.79 -13.88
N ARG A 26 17.49 -8.08 -14.73
CA ARG A 26 16.51 -7.04 -14.30
C ARG A 26 15.41 -7.61 -13.40
N LYS A 27 15.01 -8.86 -13.65
CA LYS A 27 14.05 -9.60 -12.81
C LYS A 27 14.68 -10.12 -11.50
N SER A 28 15.91 -9.71 -11.17
CA SER A 28 16.66 -10.06 -9.95
C SER A 28 17.10 -11.51 -9.84
N TYR A 29 17.24 -12.21 -10.97
CA TYR A 29 17.95 -13.50 -10.97
C TYR A 29 19.44 -13.27 -10.77
N SER A 30 20.10 -14.19 -10.07
CA SER A 30 21.57 -14.17 -9.97
C SER A 30 22.20 -14.38 -11.36
N LEU A 31 23.43 -13.93 -11.58
CA LEU A 31 24.11 -14.11 -12.86
C LEU A 31 24.24 -15.59 -13.27
N ALA A 32 24.37 -16.49 -12.29
CA ALA A 32 24.45 -17.92 -12.52
C ALA A 32 23.10 -18.50 -12.98
N GLU A 33 22.01 -18.15 -12.30
CA GLU A 33 20.65 -18.57 -12.66
C GLU A 33 20.21 -17.98 -14.01
N ALA A 34 20.53 -16.71 -14.26
CA ALA A 34 20.25 -16.07 -15.54
C ALA A 34 21.01 -16.76 -16.68
N ALA A 35 22.27 -17.16 -16.47
CA ALA A 35 23.06 -17.88 -17.47
C ALA A 35 22.45 -19.26 -17.74
N GLN A 36 22.06 -19.98 -16.68
CA GLN A 36 21.38 -21.27 -16.78
C GLN A 36 20.04 -21.15 -17.52
N GLY A 37 19.26 -20.09 -17.25
CA GLY A 37 17.97 -19.83 -17.90
C GLY A 37 18.08 -19.55 -19.41
N VAL A 38 19.21 -19.03 -19.86
CA VAL A 38 19.50 -18.82 -21.29
C VAL A 38 20.16 -20.05 -21.93
N GLY A 39 20.61 -21.03 -21.13
CA GLY A 39 21.28 -22.24 -21.60
C GLY A 39 22.78 -22.08 -21.84
N VAL A 40 23.43 -21.13 -21.18
CA VAL A 40 24.85 -20.79 -21.36
C VAL A 40 25.62 -20.93 -20.05
N THR A 41 26.89 -21.35 -20.11
CA THR A 41 27.71 -21.43 -18.90
C THR A 41 28.10 -20.04 -18.38
N LEU A 42 28.18 -19.87 -17.06
CA LEU A 42 28.59 -18.59 -16.45
C LEU A 42 29.97 -18.13 -16.95
N ARG A 43 30.89 -19.07 -17.22
CA ARG A 43 32.22 -18.77 -17.77
C ARG A 43 32.14 -18.12 -19.15
N THR A 44 31.22 -18.55 -20.00
CA THR A 44 30.97 -17.92 -21.31
C THR A 44 30.48 -16.49 -21.12
N VAL A 45 29.50 -16.25 -20.25
CA VAL A 45 28.99 -14.90 -19.97
C VAL A 45 30.10 -13.97 -19.45
N GLN A 46 30.93 -14.45 -18.53
CA GLN A 46 32.08 -13.68 -18.00
C GLN A 46 33.16 -13.39 -19.05
N ARG A 47 33.31 -14.26 -20.06
CA ARG A 47 34.19 -14.01 -21.20
C ARG A 47 33.62 -12.88 -22.06
N TYR A 48 32.35 -12.95 -22.44
CA TYR A 48 31.71 -11.91 -23.24
C TYR A 48 31.66 -10.55 -22.54
N ARG A 49 31.41 -10.50 -21.22
CA ARG A 49 31.50 -9.25 -20.44
C ARG A 49 32.91 -8.63 -20.41
N ARG A 50 33.96 -9.40 -20.68
CA ARG A 50 35.34 -8.90 -20.79
C ARG A 50 35.70 -8.49 -22.22
N GLU A 51 35.16 -9.18 -23.21
CA GLU A 51 35.43 -8.94 -24.63
C GLU A 51 34.57 -7.80 -25.22
N GLU A 52 33.34 -7.60 -24.71
CA GLU A 52 32.36 -6.64 -25.21
C GLU A 52 31.91 -5.68 -24.09
N GLU A 53 32.39 -4.44 -24.14
CA GLU A 53 32.14 -3.42 -23.09
C GLU A 53 30.67 -3.00 -23.01
N ASP A 54 29.99 -2.86 -24.16
CA ASP A 54 28.57 -2.49 -24.23
C ASP A 54 27.69 -3.48 -23.47
N PHE A 55 27.95 -4.78 -23.66
CA PHE A 55 27.24 -5.83 -22.94
C PHE A 55 27.50 -5.79 -21.43
N ASP A 56 28.74 -5.50 -21.00
CA ASP A 56 29.04 -5.34 -19.57
C ASP A 56 28.29 -4.15 -18.96
N GLN A 57 28.21 -3.04 -19.68
CA GLN A 57 27.46 -1.87 -19.26
C GLN A 57 25.95 -2.18 -19.17
N GLU A 58 25.38 -2.89 -20.13
CA GLU A 58 23.98 -3.34 -20.06
C GLU A 58 23.71 -4.24 -18.85
N VAL A 59 24.61 -5.18 -18.54
CA VAL A 59 24.49 -6.05 -17.36
C VAL A 59 24.60 -5.23 -16.07
N ARG A 60 25.46 -4.20 -16.01
CA ARG A 60 25.53 -3.27 -14.88
C ARG A 60 24.23 -2.50 -14.72
N MET A 61 23.69 -1.95 -15.80
CA MET A 61 22.40 -1.23 -15.79
C MET A 61 21.24 -2.16 -15.39
N ALA A 62 21.26 -3.41 -15.86
CA ALA A 62 20.29 -4.43 -15.47
C ALA A 62 20.33 -4.73 -13.97
N LYS A 63 21.52 -4.81 -13.36
CA LYS A 63 21.68 -5.00 -11.91
C LYS A 63 21.21 -3.83 -11.07
N LEU A 64 21.33 -2.60 -11.59
CA LEU A 64 20.83 -1.40 -10.92
C LEU A 64 19.30 -1.27 -11.00
N SER A 65 18.67 -1.96 -11.95
CA SER A 65 17.22 -2.03 -12.07
C SER A 65 16.64 -2.68 -10.83
N LYS A 66 15.86 -1.92 -10.06
CA LYS A 66 15.14 -2.45 -8.92
C LYS A 66 13.97 -3.28 -9.44
N PRO A 67 13.84 -4.56 -9.05
CA PRO A 67 12.69 -5.36 -9.44
C PRO A 67 11.41 -4.72 -8.91
N ASP A 68 10.31 -4.92 -9.62
CA ASP A 68 9.00 -4.54 -9.14
C ASP A 68 8.71 -5.27 -7.81
N PRO A 69 8.61 -4.54 -6.67
CA PRO A 69 8.42 -5.16 -5.37
C PRO A 69 7.13 -5.97 -5.29
N LEU A 70 6.12 -5.64 -6.11
CA LEU A 70 4.86 -6.38 -6.14
C LEU A 70 5.07 -7.81 -6.66
N LYS A 71 5.82 -7.97 -7.76
CA LYS A 71 6.13 -9.29 -8.33
C LYS A 71 6.98 -10.15 -7.39
N LEU A 72 7.94 -9.52 -6.70
CA LEU A 72 8.71 -10.21 -5.65
C LEU A 72 7.78 -10.71 -4.55
N MET A 73 6.85 -9.88 -4.08
CA MET A 73 5.89 -10.27 -3.05
C MET A 73 4.96 -11.39 -3.53
N GLU A 74 4.47 -11.32 -4.77
CA GLU A 74 3.65 -12.39 -5.36
C GLU A 74 4.39 -13.73 -5.42
N SER A 75 5.68 -13.71 -5.78
CA SER A 75 6.51 -14.92 -5.78
C SER A 75 6.69 -15.48 -4.37
N ALA A 76 6.96 -14.62 -3.38
CA ALA A 76 7.10 -15.00 -1.98
C ALA A 76 5.78 -15.50 -1.36
N ALA A 77 4.64 -14.98 -1.80
CA ALA A 77 3.32 -15.41 -1.34
C ALA A 77 3.02 -16.86 -1.71
N ARG A 78 3.64 -17.42 -2.77
CA ARG A 78 3.46 -18.83 -3.15
C ARG A 78 4.10 -19.80 -2.17
N THR A 79 5.14 -19.39 -1.46
CA THR A 79 5.90 -20.25 -0.54
C THR A 79 5.71 -19.88 0.93
N HIS A 80 5.41 -18.60 1.21
CA HIS A 80 5.32 -18.07 2.56
C HIS A 80 3.93 -17.49 2.86
N TRP A 81 3.24 -18.10 3.82
CA TRP A 81 1.90 -17.68 4.23
C TRP A 81 1.84 -16.23 4.73
N ARG A 82 2.92 -15.71 5.34
CA ARG A 82 2.98 -14.30 5.80
C ARG A 82 2.96 -13.32 4.63
N ALA A 83 3.70 -13.61 3.57
CA ALA A 83 3.69 -12.81 2.36
C ALA A 83 2.31 -12.87 1.68
N ALA A 84 1.67 -14.05 1.66
CA ALA A 84 0.31 -14.21 1.17
C ALA A 84 -0.71 -13.39 1.98
N ALA A 85 -0.64 -13.46 3.32
CA ALA A 85 -1.53 -12.68 4.20
C ALA A 85 -1.35 -11.17 4.00
N TRP A 86 -0.10 -10.70 3.90
CA TRP A 86 0.21 -9.31 3.62
C TRP A 86 -0.35 -8.85 2.27
N LEU A 87 -0.24 -9.68 1.23
CA LEU A 87 -0.77 -9.39 -0.10
C LEU A 87 -2.31 -9.32 -0.08
N LEU A 88 -2.98 -10.20 0.66
CA LEU A 88 -4.43 -10.18 0.83
C LEU A 88 -4.92 -8.92 1.57
N GLU A 89 -4.23 -8.51 2.62
CA GLU A 89 -4.56 -7.31 3.40
C GLU A 89 -4.52 -6.04 2.54
N ARG A 90 -3.58 -5.94 1.59
CA ARG A 90 -3.47 -4.77 0.71
C ARG A 90 -4.33 -4.84 -0.55
N THR A 91 -4.55 -6.02 -1.11
CA THR A 91 -5.38 -6.19 -2.32
C THR A 91 -6.87 -6.13 -2.01
N LYS A 92 -7.29 -6.59 -0.82
CA LYS A 92 -8.70 -6.67 -0.39
C LYS A 92 -8.83 -6.27 1.08
N PRO A 93 -8.60 -4.98 1.42
CA PRO A 93 -8.62 -4.52 2.80
C PRO A 93 -9.98 -4.76 3.47
N GLU A 94 -11.09 -4.61 2.74
CA GLU A 94 -12.44 -4.80 3.30
C GLU A 94 -12.69 -6.19 3.92
N THR A 95 -12.05 -7.22 3.36
CA THR A 95 -12.25 -8.61 3.80
C THR A 95 -11.17 -9.06 4.77
N TYR A 96 -9.90 -8.71 4.50
CA TYR A 96 -8.74 -9.28 5.18
C TYR A 96 -7.99 -8.31 6.07
N ALA A 97 -8.23 -7.00 5.97
CA ALA A 97 -7.61 -6.07 6.91
C ALA A 97 -8.11 -6.33 8.32
N ARG A 98 -7.26 -6.02 9.29
CA ARG A 98 -7.62 -6.11 10.70
C ARG A 98 -8.77 -5.14 10.98
N LYS A 99 -9.98 -5.69 11.14
CA LYS A 99 -11.15 -4.91 11.57
C LYS A 99 -10.81 -4.26 12.91
N ARG A 100 -10.93 -2.93 12.99
CA ARG A 100 -10.80 -2.22 14.27
C ARG A 100 -11.87 -2.79 15.20
N GLY A 101 -11.46 -3.27 16.38
CA GLY A 101 -12.36 -3.92 17.34
C GLY A 101 -13.52 -3.02 17.77
N ASP A 102 -13.35 -1.71 17.62
CA ASP A 102 -14.29 -0.68 18.05
C ASP A 102 -15.35 -0.36 16.97
N LEU A 103 -15.25 -0.93 15.77
CA LEU A 103 -16.24 -0.73 14.73
C LEU A 103 -17.32 -1.81 14.84
N ALA A 104 -18.56 -1.39 15.11
CA ALA A 104 -19.71 -2.27 15.03
C ALA A 104 -19.77 -2.86 13.60
N SER A 105 -19.83 -4.19 13.48
CA SER A 105 -19.96 -4.82 12.16
C SER A 105 -21.22 -4.31 11.47
N GLY A 106 -21.17 -4.02 10.16
CA GLY A 106 -22.32 -3.52 9.41
C GLY A 106 -23.60 -4.34 9.66
N LEU A 107 -23.49 -5.67 9.73
CA LEU A 107 -24.62 -6.56 10.04
C LEU A 107 -25.30 -6.27 11.39
N LYS A 108 -24.53 -5.91 12.43
CA LYS A 108 -25.07 -5.53 13.74
C LYS A 108 -25.78 -4.18 13.67
N VAL A 109 -25.21 -3.21 12.94
CA VAL A 109 -25.82 -1.90 12.72
C VAL A 109 -27.13 -2.04 11.94
N THR A 110 -27.13 -2.77 10.83
CA THR A 110 -28.34 -3.05 10.04
C THR A 110 -29.41 -3.76 10.88
N LYS A 111 -29.04 -4.73 11.71
CA LYS A 111 -29.98 -5.42 12.60
C LYS A 111 -30.56 -4.47 13.66
N ALA A 112 -29.74 -3.62 14.27
CA ALA A 112 -30.19 -2.63 15.25
C ALA A 112 -31.17 -1.62 14.62
N LEU A 113 -30.84 -1.07 13.44
CA LEU A 113 -31.71 -0.15 12.71
C LEU A 113 -33.03 -0.80 12.30
N ARG A 114 -32.99 -2.06 11.84
CA ARG A 114 -34.21 -2.82 11.52
C ARG A 114 -35.10 -2.97 12.76
N LEU A 115 -34.55 -3.39 13.89
CA LEU A 115 -35.30 -3.53 15.14
C LEU A 115 -35.90 -2.19 15.59
N MET A 116 -35.13 -1.10 15.52
CA MET A 116 -35.65 0.24 15.81
C MET A 116 -36.84 0.58 14.91
N MET A 117 -36.75 0.32 13.62
CA MET A 117 -37.82 0.63 12.66
C MET A 117 -39.07 -0.25 12.88
N GLU A 118 -38.90 -1.55 13.14
CA GLU A 118 -39.99 -2.45 13.50
C GLU A 118 -40.71 -2.01 14.78
N THR A 119 -39.95 -1.63 15.81
CA THR A 119 -40.55 -1.12 17.06
C THR A 119 -41.26 0.22 16.86
N ALA A 120 -40.74 1.11 16.01
CA ALA A 120 -41.41 2.36 15.69
C ALA A 120 -42.74 2.11 14.95
N LEU A 121 -42.74 1.21 13.96
CA LEU A 121 -43.93 0.87 13.19
C LEU A 121 -45.00 0.15 14.02
N ALA A 122 -44.59 -0.67 14.99
CA ALA A 122 -45.51 -1.35 15.90
C ALA A 122 -46.27 -0.37 16.83
N ASN A 123 -45.65 0.77 17.18
CA ASN A 123 -46.23 1.75 18.09
C ASN A 123 -46.92 2.94 17.38
N THR A 124 -46.83 3.02 16.04
CA THR A 124 -47.37 4.15 15.27
C THR A 124 -48.66 3.75 14.56
N PRO A 125 -49.77 4.51 14.70
CA PRO A 125 -51.00 4.25 13.96
C PRO A 125 -50.75 4.36 12.46
N GLU A 126 -51.52 3.59 11.67
CA GLU A 126 -51.28 3.43 10.23
C GLU A 126 -51.32 4.75 9.45
N GLU A 127 -52.22 5.65 9.83
CA GLU A 127 -52.39 6.99 9.24
C GLU A 127 -51.12 7.85 9.35
N ALA A 128 -50.32 7.66 10.40
CA ALA A 128 -49.12 8.47 10.67
C ALA A 128 -47.81 7.84 10.13
N ARG A 129 -47.86 6.62 9.56
CA ARG A 129 -46.65 5.92 9.10
C ARG A 129 -45.94 6.65 7.96
N SER A 130 -46.69 7.30 7.07
CA SER A 130 -46.11 8.06 5.94
C SER A 130 -45.28 9.26 6.40
N GLU A 131 -45.76 10.00 7.40
CA GLU A 131 -45.03 11.10 8.02
C GLU A 131 -43.82 10.61 8.82
N LEU A 132 -43.95 9.47 9.52
CA LEU A 132 -42.81 8.82 10.20
C LEU A 132 -41.68 8.48 9.22
N PHE A 133 -41.98 7.90 8.06
CA PHE A 133 -40.96 7.57 7.06
C PHE A 133 -40.25 8.84 6.54
N LYS A 134 -40.98 9.91 6.25
CA LYS A 134 -40.36 11.20 5.85
C LYS A 134 -39.41 11.73 6.93
N HIS A 135 -39.77 11.57 8.20
CA HIS A 135 -38.93 12.01 9.31
C HIS A 135 -37.69 11.11 9.49
N LEU A 136 -37.85 9.80 9.35
CA LEU A 136 -36.76 8.84 9.40
C LEU A 136 -35.76 9.10 8.27
N ASP A 137 -36.20 9.29 7.03
CA ASP A 137 -35.32 9.58 5.89
C ASP A 137 -34.48 10.84 6.14
N LYS A 138 -35.12 11.93 6.61
CA LYS A 138 -34.41 13.16 7.00
C LYS A 138 -33.39 12.93 8.12
N THR A 139 -33.74 12.10 9.10
CA THR A 139 -32.85 11.79 10.23
C THR A 139 -31.68 10.91 9.79
N TYR A 140 -31.91 9.97 8.86
CA TYR A 140 -30.87 9.14 8.27
C TYR A 140 -29.88 9.98 7.48
N GLU A 141 -30.35 10.87 6.60
CA GLU A 141 -29.48 11.81 5.88
C GLU A 141 -28.65 12.66 6.84
N HIS A 142 -29.27 13.23 7.88
CA HIS A 142 -28.55 14.01 8.89
C HIS A 142 -27.54 13.17 9.69
N ALA A 143 -27.87 11.92 10.04
CA ALA A 143 -26.95 11.02 10.72
C ALA A 143 -25.76 10.65 9.82
N LEU A 144 -26.00 10.43 8.53
CA LEU A 144 -24.94 10.20 7.55
C LEU A 144 -24.03 11.42 7.40
N ASP A 145 -24.59 12.62 7.32
CA ASP A 145 -23.83 13.88 7.31
C ASP A 145 -22.95 14.04 8.57
N CYS A 146 -23.47 13.66 9.74
CA CYS A 146 -22.71 13.72 11.00
C CYS A 146 -21.60 12.67 11.08
N CYS A 147 -21.86 11.43 10.66
CA CYS A 147 -20.89 10.34 10.74
C CYS A 147 -19.85 10.37 9.63
N PHE A 148 -20.21 10.90 8.46
CA PHE A 148 -19.40 10.88 7.24
C PHE A 148 -19.35 12.25 6.56
N PRO A 149 -18.77 13.29 7.19
CA PRO A 149 -18.76 14.66 6.66
C PRO A 149 -18.03 14.82 5.32
N SER A 150 -17.24 13.81 4.92
CA SER A 150 -16.48 13.75 3.66
C SER A 150 -17.19 13.01 2.52
N LEU A 151 -18.26 12.25 2.82
CA LEU A 151 -19.08 11.63 1.78
C LEU A 151 -20.12 12.67 1.34
N GLY A 152 -20.16 12.96 0.05
CA GLY A 152 -21.17 13.84 -0.51
C GLY A 152 -22.51 13.11 -0.60
N PRO A 153 -23.58 13.81 -0.99
CA PRO A 153 -24.81 13.12 -1.37
C PRO A 153 -24.51 12.12 -2.49
N TRP A 154 -24.73 10.83 -2.21
CA TRP A 154 -24.64 9.69 -3.15
C TRP A 154 -23.26 9.33 -3.69
N ASP A 155 -22.41 8.69 -2.87
CA ASP A 155 -21.13 8.03 -3.23
C ASP A 155 -20.09 8.88 -3.98
N ARG A 156 -20.37 10.16 -4.22
CA ARG A 156 -19.38 11.10 -4.70
C ARG A 156 -18.56 11.55 -3.50
N PRO A 157 -17.22 11.39 -3.53
CA PRO A 157 -16.37 12.03 -2.55
C PRO A 157 -16.75 13.51 -2.54
N ARG A 158 -17.24 14.03 -1.40
CA ARG A 158 -17.40 15.47 -1.27
C ARG A 158 -15.99 16.00 -1.38
N GLU A 159 -15.73 16.90 -2.32
CA GLU A 159 -14.44 17.58 -2.32
C GLU A 159 -14.24 18.10 -0.90
N PRO A 160 -13.16 17.70 -0.21
CA PRO A 160 -12.94 18.14 1.15
C PRO A 160 -13.00 19.66 1.09
N LYS A 161 -13.97 20.25 1.77
CA LYS A 161 -13.98 21.69 2.04
C LYS A 161 -12.72 21.92 2.86
N MET A 162 -11.60 22.16 2.17
CA MET A 162 -10.36 22.53 2.85
C MET A 162 -10.74 23.76 3.65
N ALA A 163 -10.52 23.69 4.97
CA ALA A 163 -10.72 24.85 5.81
C ALA A 163 -9.97 26.02 5.17
N ASP A 164 -10.64 27.16 5.06
CA ASP A 164 -10.13 28.43 4.53
C ASP A 164 -8.99 28.94 5.42
N THR A 165 -7.88 28.21 5.38
CA THR A 165 -6.66 28.53 6.10
C THR A 165 -5.80 29.37 5.16
N PRO A 166 -5.19 30.45 5.65
CA PRO A 166 -4.39 31.36 4.82
C PRO A 166 -3.23 30.66 4.09
N ILE A 167 -2.81 29.49 4.56
CA ILE A 167 -1.81 28.63 3.91
C ILE A 167 -2.36 28.01 2.62
N VAL A 168 -3.59 27.47 2.64
CA VAL A 168 -4.24 26.86 1.47
C VAL A 168 -4.54 27.91 0.40
N PHE A 169 -4.89 29.15 0.77
CA PHE A 169 -5.01 30.25 -0.20
C PHE A 169 -3.70 30.52 -0.94
N ARG A 170 -2.56 30.46 -0.24
CA ARG A 170 -1.25 30.72 -0.82
C ARG A 170 -0.80 29.59 -1.75
N GLU A 171 -1.21 28.35 -1.48
CA GLU A 171 -0.96 27.23 -2.38
C GLU A 171 -1.92 27.22 -3.58
N ARG A 172 -3.20 27.54 -3.38
CA ARG A 172 -4.19 27.65 -4.47
C ARG A 172 -3.87 28.79 -5.44
N ALA A 173 -3.30 29.88 -4.96
CA ALA A 173 -2.78 30.97 -5.80
C ALA A 173 -1.56 30.53 -6.65
N LYS A 174 -0.79 29.55 -6.19
CA LYS A 174 0.35 28.99 -6.95
C LYS A 174 -0.08 27.90 -7.93
N SER A 175 -1.12 27.14 -7.59
CA SER A 175 -1.66 26.06 -8.43
C SER A 175 -2.80 26.51 -9.34
N ALA A 176 -3.20 27.80 -9.29
CA ALA A 176 -4.07 28.36 -10.29
C ALA A 176 -3.43 28.05 -11.65
N PRO A 177 -4.15 27.39 -12.58
CA PRO A 177 -3.58 27.06 -13.87
C PRO A 177 -3.06 28.38 -14.43
N VAL A 178 -1.74 28.45 -14.64
CA VAL A 178 -1.18 29.47 -15.52
C VAL A 178 -1.92 29.22 -16.83
N ILE A 179 -2.93 30.04 -17.09
CA ILE A 179 -3.60 30.08 -18.38
C ILE A 179 -2.49 30.52 -19.32
N HIS A 180 -1.73 29.54 -19.83
CA HIS A 180 -0.90 29.75 -20.97
C HIS A 180 -1.90 30.09 -22.07
N ASN A 181 -2.05 31.40 -22.30
CA ASN A 181 -2.49 31.95 -23.57
C ASN A 181 -1.50 31.44 -24.62
N TYR A 182 -1.64 30.18 -25.01
CA TYR A 182 -1.20 29.74 -26.31
C TYR A 182 -2.12 30.47 -27.27
N GLY A 183 -1.63 31.60 -27.77
CA GLY A 183 -2.16 32.26 -28.94
C GLY A 183 -2.16 31.26 -30.09
N LEU A 184 -3.26 30.55 -30.23
CA LEU A 184 -3.73 30.10 -31.52
C LEU A 184 -4.34 31.33 -32.18
N GLY A 185 -3.47 32.09 -32.83
CA GLY A 185 -3.90 33.13 -33.75
C GLY A 185 -4.66 32.48 -34.90
N THR A 186 -5.92 32.83 -35.02
CA THR A 186 -6.50 33.09 -36.34
C THR A 186 -6.46 34.60 -36.52
N PRO A 187 -5.65 35.13 -37.46
CA PRO A 187 -5.75 36.53 -37.83
C PRO A 187 -7.04 36.73 -38.62
N ASP A 188 -7.66 37.87 -38.38
CA ASP A 188 -8.84 38.42 -39.03
C ASP A 188 -10.21 38.09 -38.44
N GLU A 189 -10.97 39.18 -38.34
CA GLU A 189 -12.36 39.34 -37.89
C GLU A 189 -12.56 39.46 -36.38
N TRP A 190 -13.64 40.13 -36.00
CA TRP A 190 -13.98 40.62 -34.64
C TRP A 190 -13.33 41.95 -34.21
N SER A 191 -13.39 42.92 -35.12
CA SER A 191 -13.58 44.32 -34.75
C SER A 191 -14.92 44.49 -34.01
N PHE A 192 -14.93 44.34 -32.69
CA PHE A 192 -16.00 44.89 -31.86
C PHE A 192 -15.44 46.02 -31.00
N ALA A 193 -15.92 47.22 -31.34
CA ALA A 193 -15.62 48.48 -30.67
C ALA A 193 -15.90 48.37 -29.16
N ALA A 194 -14.85 48.48 -28.36
CA ALA A 194 -14.97 48.79 -26.94
C ALA A 194 -15.02 50.30 -26.75
N PRO A 195 -16.00 50.86 -26.01
CA PRO A 195 -16.05 52.28 -25.69
C PRO A 195 -14.90 52.64 -24.73
N GLN A 196 -14.18 53.72 -25.04
CA GLN A 196 -13.10 54.22 -24.21
C GLN A 196 -13.62 54.67 -22.83
N PRO A 197 -13.05 54.19 -21.71
CA PRO A 197 -13.35 54.77 -20.40
C PRO A 197 -12.65 56.12 -20.24
N ALA A 198 -13.45 57.12 -19.87
CA ALA A 198 -13.05 58.49 -19.60
C ALA A 198 -11.89 58.59 -18.60
N SER A 199 -10.97 59.51 -18.91
CA SER A 199 -9.90 60.01 -18.06
C SER A 199 -10.44 60.49 -16.71
N ARG A 200 -10.13 59.74 -15.64
CA ARG A 200 -10.30 60.23 -14.26
C ARG A 200 -9.08 61.05 -13.86
N SER A 201 -9.36 62.32 -13.64
CA SER A 201 -8.51 63.40 -13.15
C SER A 201 -7.91 63.11 -11.77
N HIS A 202 -6.65 63.54 -11.65
CA HIS A 202 -5.90 63.69 -10.40
C HIS A 202 -6.69 64.48 -9.33
N ALA A 203 -6.67 63.99 -8.10
CA ALA A 203 -6.94 64.77 -6.89
C ALA A 203 -5.73 64.70 -5.94
N PRO A 204 -5.41 65.77 -5.20
CA PRO A 204 -4.14 65.94 -4.52
C PRO A 204 -4.09 65.33 -3.11
N ARG A 205 -2.86 64.99 -2.72
CA ARG A 205 -2.39 64.59 -1.38
C ARG A 205 -2.82 65.60 -0.31
N GLY A 206 -3.50 65.10 0.72
CA GLY A 206 -3.67 65.77 2.02
C GLY A 206 -2.85 65.06 3.10
N ASN A 207 -2.00 65.83 3.78
CA ASN A 207 -1.20 65.45 4.94
C ASN A 207 -2.05 65.32 6.22
N ALA A 208 -1.79 64.32 7.06
CA ALA A 208 -2.07 64.32 8.50
C ALA A 208 -1.34 63.13 9.19
N PRO A 209 -1.15 63.10 10.53
CA PRO A 209 0.17 63.24 11.14
C PRO A 209 0.68 62.00 11.88
N ALA A 210 1.98 62.08 12.21
CA ALA A 210 2.70 61.23 13.15
C ALA A 210 2.12 61.31 14.56
N ASP A 211 1.88 60.15 15.18
CA ASP A 211 2.32 59.80 16.54
C ASP A 211 1.63 58.51 17.01
N ALA A 212 2.40 57.41 17.06
CA ALA A 212 2.01 56.24 17.84
C ALA A 212 3.27 55.48 18.29
N PRO A 213 3.46 55.24 19.61
CA PRO A 213 4.68 54.66 20.13
C PRO A 213 4.80 53.16 19.85
N ARG A 214 6.01 52.81 19.44
CA ARG A 214 6.57 51.49 19.18
C ARG A 214 6.46 50.60 20.44
N ARG A 215 5.56 49.61 20.42
CA ARG A 215 5.57 48.50 21.38
C ARG A 215 6.60 47.46 20.95
N GLU A 216 7.59 47.23 21.80
CA GLU A 216 8.57 46.15 21.66
C GLU A 216 7.90 44.77 21.82
N PRO A 217 8.24 43.76 20.99
CA PRO A 217 7.87 42.38 21.26
C PRO A 217 8.86 41.78 22.27
N ASN A 218 8.31 41.48 23.43
CA ASN A 218 8.92 40.76 24.53
C ASN A 218 9.35 39.35 24.07
N VAL A 219 10.66 39.07 24.11
CA VAL A 219 11.25 37.77 23.77
C VAL A 219 11.07 36.83 24.95
N ALA A 220 9.93 36.14 25.01
CA ALA A 220 9.72 35.05 25.96
C ALA A 220 10.29 33.75 25.37
N ALA A 221 11.33 33.25 26.04
CA ALA A 221 12.01 32.00 25.76
C ALA A 221 11.02 30.83 25.62
N THR A 222 10.98 30.24 24.43
CA THR A 222 10.38 28.91 24.22
C THR A 222 11.41 27.87 24.64
N THR A 223 11.27 27.39 25.86
CA THR A 223 11.97 26.21 26.37
C THR A 223 11.53 25.00 25.55
N GLN A 224 12.45 24.40 24.80
CA GLN A 224 12.25 23.10 24.15
C GLN A 224 11.96 22.04 25.22
N PRO A 225 10.87 21.25 25.11
CA PRO A 225 10.73 20.05 25.92
C PRO A 225 11.72 19.00 25.41
N SER A 226 12.66 18.66 26.28
CA SER A 226 13.58 17.54 26.16
C SER A 226 12.81 16.25 25.87
N ALA A 227 13.21 15.56 24.81
CA ALA A 227 12.71 14.23 24.47
C ALA A 227 13.00 13.25 25.62
N PRO A 228 12.01 12.46 26.08
CA PRO A 228 12.28 11.40 27.03
C PRO A 228 13.14 10.33 26.37
N SER A 229 14.34 10.16 26.91
CA SER A 229 15.25 9.05 26.60
C SER A 229 14.52 7.72 26.80
N ALA A 230 14.39 6.96 25.72
CA ALA A 230 13.86 5.61 25.78
C ALA A 230 14.80 4.71 26.62
N PRO A 231 14.29 3.95 27.60
CA PRO A 231 15.09 2.96 28.30
C PRO A 231 15.49 1.82 27.35
N GLY A 232 16.79 1.54 27.33
CA GLY A 232 17.39 0.49 26.52
C GLY A 232 16.76 -0.86 26.77
N SER A 233 16.16 -1.43 25.72
CA SER A 233 15.72 -2.82 25.68
C SER A 233 16.95 -3.71 25.47
N SER A 234 17.57 -4.08 26.60
CA SER A 234 18.65 -5.06 26.66
C SER A 234 18.07 -6.46 26.51
N ASN A 235 17.86 -6.90 25.27
CA ASN A 235 17.60 -8.30 24.95
C ASN A 235 18.95 -9.01 24.72
N ARG A 236 19.72 -9.21 25.79
CA ARG A 236 20.77 -10.25 25.83
C ARG A 236 20.11 -11.58 26.14
N GLY A 237 19.82 -12.36 25.11
CA GLY A 237 19.56 -13.79 25.27
C GLY A 237 20.81 -14.51 25.77
N PRO A 238 20.66 -15.59 26.56
CA PRO A 238 21.78 -16.35 27.10
C PRO A 238 22.56 -17.05 25.99
N ALA A 239 23.88 -16.87 26.02
CA ALA A 239 24.82 -17.61 25.19
C ALA A 239 24.78 -19.12 25.55
N PRO A 240 24.85 -20.02 24.57
CA PRO A 240 25.03 -21.44 24.85
C PRO A 240 26.46 -21.71 25.40
N PRO A 241 26.63 -22.72 26.26
CA PRO A 241 27.91 -23.06 26.86
C PRO A 241 28.89 -23.55 25.78
N GLN A 242 30.09 -22.96 25.80
CA GLN A 242 31.26 -23.41 25.07
C GLN A 242 31.95 -24.49 25.91
N ASP A 243 31.71 -25.76 25.57
CA ASP A 243 32.58 -26.84 26.00
C ASP A 243 33.70 -27.01 24.98
N ALA A 244 34.88 -26.54 25.38
CA ALA A 244 36.14 -26.85 24.73
C ALA A 244 36.69 -28.15 25.31
N ALA A 245 36.96 -29.12 24.44
CA ALA A 245 37.99 -30.13 24.68
C ALA A 245 38.70 -30.46 23.35
N PRO A 246 40.05 -30.48 23.34
CA PRO A 246 40.85 -30.81 22.17
C PRO A 246 41.22 -32.31 22.16
N LEU A 247 41.52 -32.84 20.98
CA LEU A 247 42.47 -33.93 20.65
C LEU A 247 42.02 -34.50 19.28
N ASP A 248 42.75 -34.26 18.20
CA ASP A 248 43.98 -34.94 17.79
C ASP A 248 43.68 -36.10 16.80
N THR A 249 44.45 -36.04 15.71
CA THR A 249 44.74 -37.01 14.65
C THR A 249 43.83 -38.24 14.44
N SER A 250 43.39 -38.45 13.19
CA SER A 250 44.04 -39.44 12.32
C SER A 250 43.19 -39.79 11.09
N ARG A 251 43.89 -39.88 9.96
CA ARG A 251 43.54 -40.57 8.70
C ARG A 251 42.53 -41.71 8.86
N GLN A 252 41.45 -41.67 8.08
CA GLN A 252 40.90 -42.90 7.50
C GLN A 252 40.19 -42.61 6.18
N THR A 253 40.78 -43.16 5.11
CA THR A 253 40.22 -43.36 3.78
C THR A 253 39.00 -44.28 3.88
N LYS A 254 37.80 -43.79 3.52
CA LYS A 254 36.63 -44.64 3.25
C LYS A 254 35.89 -44.22 1.99
N LYS A 255 35.61 -45.26 1.19
CA LYS A 255 35.07 -45.35 -0.16
C LYS A 255 33.77 -44.56 -0.39
N PRO A 256 33.49 -44.12 -1.64
CA PRO A 256 32.18 -43.59 -1.98
C PRO A 256 31.15 -44.74 -2.09
N ILE A 257 30.15 -44.73 -1.21
CA ILE A 257 28.94 -45.55 -1.34
C ILE A 257 28.00 -44.83 -2.32
N LEU A 258 27.76 -45.46 -3.46
CA LEU A 258 26.63 -45.18 -4.36
C LEU A 258 25.32 -45.20 -3.54
N ARG A 259 24.65 -44.05 -3.42
CA ARG A 259 23.26 -43.99 -2.96
C ARG A 259 22.35 -43.66 -4.15
N ASN A 260 21.49 -44.64 -4.43
CA ASN A 260 20.40 -44.64 -5.39
C ASN A 260 19.42 -43.46 -5.24
N PRO A 261 18.74 -43.08 -6.33
CA PRO A 261 17.72 -42.04 -6.34
C PRO A 261 16.46 -42.49 -5.58
N ARG A 262 15.99 -41.62 -4.67
CA ARG A 262 14.71 -41.78 -3.98
C ARG A 262 13.56 -41.70 -4.99
N THR A 263 12.88 -42.83 -5.13
CA THR A 263 11.53 -42.97 -5.68
C THR A 263 10.58 -42.00 -4.96
N ILE A 264 10.02 -41.04 -5.69
CA ILE A 264 8.95 -40.17 -5.21
C ILE A 264 7.68 -41.04 -5.13
N ARG A 265 7.36 -41.48 -3.91
CA ARG A 265 6.14 -42.20 -3.60
C ARG A 265 4.98 -41.19 -3.59
N LEU A 266 4.17 -41.20 -4.66
CA LEU A 266 2.86 -40.57 -4.69
C LEU A 266 2.05 -41.07 -3.49
N MET A 267 1.85 -40.23 -2.49
CA MET A 267 0.86 -40.46 -1.45
C MET A 267 -0.41 -39.73 -1.85
N SER A 268 -1.44 -40.52 -2.18
CA SER A 268 -2.80 -40.09 -2.43
C SER A 268 -3.36 -39.33 -1.20
N PRO A 269 -4.10 -38.23 -1.39
CA PRO A 269 -4.80 -37.57 -0.30
C PRO A 269 -5.96 -38.46 0.16
N LYS A 270 -5.85 -38.96 1.40
CA LYS A 270 -6.94 -39.65 2.09
C LYS A 270 -8.03 -38.62 2.38
N MET A 271 -9.16 -38.70 1.67
CA MET A 271 -10.37 -37.97 2.04
C MET A 271 -10.79 -38.41 3.44
N GLN A 272 -10.63 -37.52 4.42
CA GLN A 272 -11.25 -37.68 5.73
C GLN A 272 -12.59 -36.94 5.69
N ASN A 273 -13.67 -37.73 5.64
CA ASN A 273 -15.04 -37.27 5.86
C ASN A 273 -15.17 -36.76 7.29
N THR A 274 -15.16 -35.44 7.47
CA THR A 274 -15.53 -34.80 8.73
C THR A 274 -17.04 -34.91 8.89
N THR A 275 -17.46 -35.93 9.66
CA THR A 275 -18.85 -36.12 10.03
C THR A 275 -19.24 -35.00 11.00
N LEU A 276 -20.20 -34.16 10.59
CA LEU A 276 -20.87 -33.20 11.47
C LEU A 276 -21.46 -33.95 12.67
N ARG A 277 -20.87 -33.77 13.85
CA ARG A 277 -21.47 -34.17 15.12
C ARG A 277 -22.25 -32.96 15.63
N SER A 278 -23.53 -32.92 15.30
CA SER A 278 -24.50 -31.97 15.84
C SER A 278 -24.72 -32.26 17.33
N ASP A 279 -23.97 -31.59 18.19
CA ASP A 279 -24.28 -31.55 19.62
C ASP A 279 -25.51 -30.65 19.84
N MET A 280 -26.69 -31.26 19.80
CA MET A 280 -27.91 -30.71 20.39
C MET A 280 -27.74 -30.62 21.90
N ARG A 281 -27.38 -29.45 22.41
CA ARG A 281 -27.60 -29.09 23.82
C ARG A 281 -29.00 -28.53 23.94
N HIS A 282 -29.90 -29.33 24.51
CA HIS A 282 -31.21 -28.86 24.94
C HIS A 282 -31.05 -27.97 26.18
N ASP A 283 -31.45 -26.70 26.02
CA ASP A 283 -31.73 -25.79 27.12
C ASP A 283 -32.77 -26.41 28.06
N ARG A 284 -32.40 -26.62 29.32
CA ARG A 284 -33.36 -26.88 30.40
C ARG A 284 -33.77 -25.53 31.00
N PRO A 285 -35.07 -25.21 31.09
CA PRO A 285 -35.53 -24.01 31.79
C PRO A 285 -35.28 -24.14 33.29
N ARG A 286 -34.70 -23.09 33.86
CA ARG A 286 -34.39 -22.93 35.27
C ARG A 286 -35.70 -22.62 36.02
N VAL A 287 -36.26 -23.61 36.70
CA VAL A 287 -37.45 -23.44 37.55
C VAL A 287 -37.08 -22.56 38.75
N ALA A 288 -37.81 -21.48 38.94
CA ALA A 288 -37.67 -20.55 40.05
C ALA A 288 -38.24 -21.16 41.35
N SER A 289 -37.44 -21.13 42.42
CA SER A 289 -37.87 -21.51 43.77
C SER A 289 -38.74 -20.40 44.40
N PRO A 290 -39.83 -20.74 45.11
CA PRO A 290 -40.65 -19.75 45.81
C PRO A 290 -40.00 -19.25 47.11
N PRO A 291 -40.36 -18.05 47.58
CA PRO A 291 -39.85 -17.46 48.82
C PRO A 291 -40.41 -18.18 50.05
N ARG A 292 -39.53 -18.39 51.03
CA ARG A 292 -39.84 -18.97 52.34
C ARG A 292 -40.38 -17.85 53.22
N ALA A 293 -41.65 -17.96 53.63
CA ALA A 293 -42.27 -17.05 54.59
C ALA A 293 -41.70 -17.29 56.00
N ALA A 294 -41.47 -16.21 56.73
CA ALA A 294 -41.28 -16.15 58.17
C ALA A 294 -42.17 -15.03 58.71
#